data_AF-A0A1S3GKB4-F1
#
_entry.id   AF-A0A1S3GKB4-F1
#
_cell.length_a   1.000
_cell.length_b   1.000
_cell.length_c   1.000
_cell.angle_alpha   90.00
_cell.angle_beta   90.00
_cell.angle_gamma   90.00
#
_symmetry.space_group_name_H-M   'P 1'
#
loop_
_entity.id
_entity.type
_entity.pdbx_description
1 polymer ?
#
loop_
_entity_poly.entity_id
_entity_poly.type
_entity_poly.pdbx_seq_one_letter_code
_entity_poly.pdbx_strand_id
1 'polypeptide(L)'
;CSFEGSLAVFLVFPRQFLSAGKHVLVEYPMALSLAAAQELWDLAEKKGKVLHEEHIELLMEEFAFLKREVLGKELLKGSLLFTDSAILGQRNQEQMAVKMETQSRSPLSWIEEKGPGFQRNRYLSFHFKSGSLENIPNVGVNKNIFLKDQDLFVQKLLGQVSEKELAAERKRVLHCLALADAVQRCCRAEK
;
A
#
# COMPACT_ATOMS: atom_id res chain seq x y z
N CYS A 1 -17.69 18.82 -0.82
CA CYS A 1 -18.37 17.60 -1.29
C CYS A 1 -17.72 16.37 -0.65
N SER A 2 -18.35 15.94 0.45
CA SER A 2 -18.42 14.60 1.03
C SER A 2 -17.32 13.57 0.71
N PHE A 3 -16.39 13.43 1.64
CA PHE A 3 -15.57 12.22 1.86
C PHE A 3 -16.43 11.00 2.31
N GLU A 4 -17.72 11.20 2.61
CA GLU A 4 -18.66 10.16 3.07
C GLU A 4 -18.99 9.10 2.01
N GLY A 5 -18.96 9.44 0.71
CA GLY A 5 -19.23 8.48 -0.35
C GLY A 5 -18.12 7.44 -0.54
N SER A 6 -16.88 7.79 -0.22
CA SER A 6 -15.72 6.91 -0.37
C SER A 6 -15.60 5.93 0.81
N LEU A 7 -15.88 6.38 2.03
CA LEU A 7 -15.97 5.53 3.24
C LEU A 7 -16.99 4.40 3.11
N ALA A 8 -18.13 4.68 2.45
CA ALA A 8 -19.17 3.69 2.21
C ALA A 8 -18.67 2.55 1.31
N VAL A 9 -17.82 2.84 0.32
CA VAL A 9 -17.33 1.81 -0.61
C VAL A 9 -16.33 0.87 0.06
N PHE A 10 -15.36 1.43 0.78
CA PHE A 10 -14.25 0.62 1.31
C PHE A 10 -14.63 -0.27 2.49
N LEU A 11 -15.57 0.12 3.37
CA LEU A 11 -15.91 -0.67 4.56
C LEU A 11 -17.23 -1.43 4.48
N VAL A 12 -18.25 -0.85 3.84
CA VAL A 12 -19.61 -1.41 3.90
C VAL A 12 -19.71 -2.65 3.01
N PHE A 13 -19.13 -2.60 1.81
CA PHE A 13 -19.24 -3.71 0.86
C PHE A 13 -18.48 -4.96 1.33
N PRO A 14 -17.20 -4.91 1.75
CA PRO A 14 -16.47 -6.12 2.12
C PRO A 14 -17.15 -6.87 3.27
N ARG A 15 -17.59 -6.14 4.30
CA ARG A 15 -18.30 -6.72 5.45
C ARG A 15 -19.61 -7.39 5.05
N GLN A 16 -20.40 -6.76 4.18
CA GLN A 16 -21.67 -7.33 3.71
C GLN A 16 -21.45 -8.61 2.89
N PHE A 17 -20.51 -8.59 1.94
CA PHE A 17 -20.21 -9.75 1.10
C PHE A 17 -19.65 -10.93 1.90
N LEU A 18 -18.72 -10.68 2.83
CA LEU A 18 -18.21 -11.70 3.75
C LEU A 18 -19.32 -12.27 4.63
N SER A 19 -20.20 -11.41 5.16
CA SER A 19 -21.35 -11.83 5.98
C SER A 19 -22.30 -12.75 5.21
N ALA A 20 -22.50 -12.48 3.92
CA ALA A 20 -23.26 -13.29 2.97
C ALA A 20 -22.51 -14.54 2.46
N GLY A 21 -21.33 -14.85 3.01
CA GLY A 21 -20.55 -16.04 2.68
C GLY A 21 -19.84 -15.99 1.33
N LYS A 22 -19.56 -14.79 0.81
CA LYS A 22 -18.81 -14.59 -0.44
C LYS A 22 -17.32 -14.40 -0.15
N HIS A 23 -16.49 -14.80 -1.10
CA HIS A 23 -15.09 -14.38 -1.16
C HIS A 23 -15.05 -12.93 -1.65
N VAL A 24 -14.03 -12.17 -1.24
CA VAL A 24 -13.94 -10.74 -1.50
C VAL A 24 -12.54 -10.37 -1.99
N LEU A 25 -12.48 -9.68 -3.13
CA LEU A 25 -11.32 -8.94 -3.63
C LEU A 25 -11.68 -7.45 -3.57
N VAL A 26 -10.78 -6.62 -3.04
CA VAL A 26 -10.95 -5.16 -2.93
C VAL A 26 -9.69 -4.44 -3.37
N GLU A 27 -9.83 -3.28 -4.02
CA GLU A 27 -8.70 -2.38 -4.26
C GLU A 27 -8.18 -1.77 -2.96
N TYR A 28 -6.88 -1.46 -2.89
CA TYR A 28 -6.33 -0.76 -1.74
C TYR A 28 -6.87 0.68 -1.64
N PRO A 29 -7.10 1.20 -0.42
CA PRO A 29 -7.04 0.48 0.85
C PRO A 29 -8.35 -0.27 1.15
N MET A 30 -8.25 -1.48 1.70
CA MET A 30 -9.41 -2.29 2.11
C MET A 30 -10.24 -1.63 3.21
N ALA A 31 -9.61 -0.74 3.99
CA ALA A 31 -10.19 -0.06 5.13
C ALA A 31 -9.42 1.23 5.43
N LEU A 32 -10.10 2.20 6.04
CA LEU A 32 -9.49 3.47 6.45
C LEU A 32 -9.13 3.51 7.94
N SER A 33 -9.12 2.36 8.61
CA SER A 33 -8.54 2.19 9.95
C SER A 33 -8.06 0.76 10.17
N LEU A 34 -7.05 0.60 11.01
CA LEU A 34 -6.52 -0.70 11.43
C LEU A 34 -7.60 -1.58 12.06
N ALA A 35 -8.42 -1.00 12.95
CA ALA A 35 -9.47 -1.73 13.66
C ALA A 35 -10.49 -2.35 12.68
N ALA A 36 -10.93 -1.57 11.68
CA ALA A 36 -11.87 -2.06 10.69
C ALA A 36 -11.26 -3.14 9.78
N ALA A 37 -9.99 -3.01 9.39
CA ALA A 37 -9.30 -4.07 8.64
C ALA A 37 -9.20 -5.36 9.45
N GLN A 38 -8.86 -5.27 10.74
CA GLN A 38 -8.79 -6.42 11.63
C GLN A 38 -10.14 -7.14 11.73
N GLU A 39 -11.24 -6.39 11.90
CA GLU A 39 -12.60 -6.94 11.90
C GLU A 39 -12.92 -7.69 10.59
N LEU A 40 -12.53 -7.15 9.43
CA LEU A 40 -12.76 -7.80 8.13
C LEU A 40 -11.97 -9.10 8.00
N TRP A 41 -10.69 -9.12 8.39
CA TRP A 41 -9.88 -10.33 8.39
C TRP A 41 -10.43 -11.40 9.33
N ASP A 42 -10.81 -11.02 10.55
CA ASP A 42 -11.39 -11.95 11.55
C ASP A 42 -12.75 -12.50 11.06
N LEU A 43 -13.56 -11.66 10.40
CA LEU A 43 -14.81 -12.10 9.79
C LEU A 43 -14.58 -13.08 8.62
N ALA A 44 -13.60 -12.81 7.75
CA ALA A 44 -13.25 -13.69 6.64
C ALA A 44 -12.77 -15.06 7.15
N GLU A 45 -11.91 -15.07 8.16
CA GLU A 45 -11.43 -16.27 8.83
C GLU A 45 -12.59 -17.07 9.46
N LYS A 46 -13.44 -16.41 10.25
CA LYS A 46 -14.64 -17.03 10.84
C LYS A 46 -15.58 -17.64 9.81
N LYS A 47 -15.67 -17.05 8.61
CA LYS A 47 -16.53 -17.52 7.52
C LYS A 47 -15.86 -18.54 6.60
N GLY A 48 -14.56 -18.81 6.78
CA GLY A 48 -13.78 -19.62 5.84
C GLY A 48 -13.78 -19.02 4.43
N LYS A 49 -13.64 -17.69 4.32
CA LYS A 49 -13.64 -16.96 3.05
C LYS A 49 -12.30 -16.29 2.81
N VAL A 50 -11.97 -16.17 1.53
CA VAL A 50 -10.79 -15.42 1.07
C VAL A 50 -11.15 -13.95 1.08
N LEU A 51 -10.29 -13.16 1.73
CA LEU A 51 -10.26 -11.71 1.66
C LEU A 51 -8.92 -11.32 1.03
N HIS A 52 -8.97 -10.58 -0.07
CA HIS A 52 -7.80 -10.15 -0.83
C HIS A 52 -7.87 -8.63 -0.99
N GLU A 53 -6.79 -7.95 -0.59
CA GLU A 53 -6.56 -6.53 -0.89
C GLU A 53 -5.54 -6.45 -2.03
N GLU A 54 -5.95 -5.86 -3.15
CA GLU A 54 -5.13 -5.68 -4.34
C GLU A 54 -3.98 -4.71 -4.04
N HIS A 55 -2.75 -5.10 -4.38
CA HIS A 55 -1.55 -4.27 -4.24
C HIS A 55 -0.71 -4.35 -5.52
N ILE A 56 -1.24 -3.82 -6.63
CA ILE A 56 -0.56 -3.86 -7.94
C ILE A 56 0.83 -3.22 -7.92
N GLU A 57 1.11 -2.28 -7.02
CA GLU A 57 2.43 -1.66 -6.88
C GLU A 57 3.52 -2.66 -6.51
N LEU A 58 3.17 -3.78 -5.88
CA LEU A 58 4.11 -4.87 -5.56
C LEU A 58 4.33 -5.83 -6.74
N LEU A 59 3.50 -5.74 -7.78
CA LEU A 59 3.57 -6.54 -9.01
C LEU A 59 4.23 -5.77 -10.17
N MET A 60 4.57 -4.50 -9.95
CA MET A 60 5.24 -3.66 -10.92
C MET A 60 6.65 -4.16 -11.25
N GLU A 61 7.03 -4.02 -12.51
CA GLU A 61 8.38 -4.34 -12.98
C GLU A 61 9.43 -3.49 -12.24
N GLU A 62 9.10 -2.23 -11.93
CA GLU A 62 9.88 -1.31 -11.11
C GLU A 62 10.11 -1.82 -9.69
N PHE A 63 9.09 -2.44 -9.08
CA PHE A 63 9.22 -3.03 -7.75
C PHE A 63 10.08 -4.31 -7.80
N ALA A 64 9.94 -5.12 -8.85
CA ALA A 64 10.80 -6.27 -9.06
C ALA A 64 12.28 -5.86 -9.25
N PHE A 65 12.54 -4.78 -9.98
CA PHE A 65 13.86 -4.17 -10.09
C PHE A 65 14.36 -3.72 -8.72
N LEU A 66 13.56 -2.93 -7.98
CA LEU A 66 13.95 -2.43 -6.67
C LEU A 66 14.29 -3.58 -5.71
N LYS A 67 13.47 -4.63 -5.68
CA LYS A 67 13.69 -5.82 -4.84
C LYS A 67 15.04 -6.49 -5.14
N ARG A 68 15.43 -6.58 -6.41
CA ARG A 68 16.75 -7.11 -6.79
C ARG A 68 17.88 -6.17 -6.36
N GLU A 69 17.69 -4.86 -6.55
CA GLU A 69 18.71 -3.86 -6.23
C GLU A 69 18.98 -3.73 -4.74
N VAL A 70 18.00 -3.93 -3.87
CA VAL A 70 18.18 -3.83 -2.42
C VAL A 70 18.64 -5.14 -1.77
N LEU A 71 18.56 -6.26 -2.48
CA LEU A 71 18.86 -7.59 -1.93
C LEU A 71 20.34 -7.66 -1.50
N GLY A 72 20.56 -7.97 -0.22
CA GLY A 72 21.90 -8.11 0.35
C GLY A 72 22.65 -6.79 0.61
N LYS A 73 22.04 -5.63 0.34
CA LYS A 73 22.64 -4.32 0.65
C LYS A 73 22.18 -3.83 2.03
N GLU A 74 23.07 -3.14 2.74
CA GLU A 74 22.76 -2.52 4.02
C GLU A 74 22.38 -1.05 3.82
N LEU A 75 21.12 -0.70 4.09
CA LEU A 75 20.60 0.66 3.94
C LEU A 75 21.18 1.57 5.04
N LEU A 76 21.72 2.72 4.65
CA LEU A 76 22.14 3.79 5.56
C LEU A 76 21.03 4.81 5.77
N LYS A 77 20.38 5.26 4.69
CA LYS A 77 19.23 6.17 4.72
C LYS A 77 18.44 6.08 3.42
N GLY A 78 17.17 6.46 3.45
CA GLY A 78 16.35 6.49 2.24
C GLY A 78 15.30 7.60 2.22
N SER A 79 14.90 8.01 1.02
CA SER A 79 13.73 8.86 0.81
C SER A 79 12.89 8.37 -0.37
N LEU A 80 11.58 8.53 -0.25
CA LEU A 80 10.59 8.29 -1.29
C LEU A 80 9.63 9.48 -1.34
N LEU A 81 9.52 10.13 -2.50
CA LEU A 81 8.61 11.24 -2.74
C LEU A 81 7.67 10.87 -3.88
N PHE A 82 6.37 11.01 -3.63
CA PHE A 82 5.35 10.96 -4.66
C PHE A 82 4.76 12.34 -4.86
N THR A 83 4.59 12.70 -6.13
CA THR A 83 3.89 13.93 -6.54
C THR A 83 2.69 13.52 -7.38
N ASP A 84 1.55 14.18 -7.18
CA ASP A 84 0.35 13.94 -7.96
C ASP A 84 -0.43 15.25 -8.19
N SER A 85 -1.23 15.29 -9.25
CA SER A 85 -2.10 16.43 -9.50
C SER A 85 -3.17 16.54 -8.42
N ALA A 86 -3.51 17.77 -8.06
CA ALA A 86 -4.67 18.05 -7.24
C ALA A 86 -5.97 17.53 -7.88
N ILE A 87 -6.94 17.15 -7.04
CA ILE A 87 -8.29 16.75 -7.47
C ILE A 87 -9.01 17.99 -8.04
N LEU A 88 -9.90 17.80 -9.03
CA LEU A 88 -10.67 18.88 -9.64
C LEU A 88 -11.35 19.75 -8.57
N GLY A 89 -10.95 21.03 -8.48
CA GLY A 89 -11.47 22.00 -7.53
C GLY A 89 -10.56 22.32 -6.33
N GLN A 90 -9.51 21.54 -6.08
CA GLN A 90 -8.45 21.91 -5.12
C GLN A 90 -7.53 22.98 -5.72
N ARG A 91 -7.35 24.09 -5.00
CA ARG A 91 -6.49 25.22 -5.42
C ARG A 91 -5.16 25.29 -4.67
N ASN A 92 -5.06 24.64 -3.52
CA ASN A 92 -3.89 24.69 -2.66
C ASN A 92 -3.04 23.45 -2.83
N GLN A 93 -1.73 23.60 -2.62
CA GLN A 93 -0.81 22.48 -2.49
C GLN A 93 -0.97 21.86 -1.09
N GLU A 94 -1.00 20.54 -1.04
CA GLU A 94 -1.01 19.74 0.18
C GLU A 94 0.26 18.88 0.20
N GLN A 95 0.90 18.79 1.36
CA GLN A 95 2.09 17.95 1.57
C GLN A 95 1.92 17.18 2.88
N MET A 96 2.33 15.92 2.85
CA MET A 96 2.57 15.10 4.03
C MET A 96 4.02 14.61 3.99
N ALA A 97 4.77 14.84 5.07
CA ALA A 97 6.13 14.35 5.21
C ALA A 97 6.24 13.50 6.48
N VAL A 98 6.71 12.27 6.33
CA VAL A 98 6.81 11.28 7.40
C VAL A 98 8.25 10.82 7.51
N LYS A 99 8.77 10.80 8.74
CA LYS A 99 10.06 10.17 9.07
C LYS A 99 9.81 8.83 9.74
N MET A 100 10.50 7.81 9.29
CA MET A 100 10.43 6.45 9.79
C MET A 100 11.84 5.93 10.05
N GLU A 101 11.94 4.83 10.78
CA GLU A 101 13.21 4.14 11.04
C GLU A 101 13.03 2.64 10.80
N THR A 102 13.99 2.01 10.13
CA THR A 102 14.03 0.55 9.98
C THR A 102 14.44 -0.13 11.29
N GLN A 103 14.27 -1.45 11.40
CA GLN A 103 14.81 -2.21 12.53
C GLN A 103 16.34 -2.09 12.66
N SER A 104 17.05 -1.83 11.56
CA SER A 104 18.50 -1.60 11.54
C SER A 104 18.89 -0.15 11.89
N ARG A 105 17.96 0.66 12.38
CA ARG A 105 18.13 2.08 12.71
C ARG A 105 18.47 2.98 11.53
N SER A 106 18.09 2.57 10.33
CA SER A 106 18.31 3.35 9.11
C SER A 106 17.12 4.31 8.93
N PRO A 107 17.33 5.64 8.88
CA PRO A 107 16.25 6.59 8.69
C PRO A 107 15.66 6.53 7.28
N LEU A 108 14.34 6.63 7.21
CA LEU A 108 13.55 6.71 5.99
C LEU A 108 12.68 7.97 6.01
N SER A 109 12.57 8.64 4.87
CA SER A 109 11.64 9.76 4.66
C SER A 109 10.63 9.39 3.59
N TRP A 110 9.34 9.58 3.86
CA TRP A 110 8.28 9.43 2.89
C TRP A 110 7.52 10.75 2.74
N ILE A 111 7.39 11.24 1.51
CA ILE A 111 6.70 12.50 1.23
C ILE A 111 5.63 12.25 0.16
N GLU A 112 4.43 12.74 0.43
CA GLU A 112 3.32 12.80 -0.52
C GLU A 112 2.99 14.27 -0.78
N GLU A 113 3.05 14.68 -2.04
CA GLU A 113 2.74 16.04 -2.47
C GLU A 113 1.62 16.04 -3.51
N LYS A 114 0.61 16.86 -3.29
CA LYS A 114 -0.51 17.04 -4.20
C LYS A 114 -0.72 18.52 -4.48
N GLY A 115 -0.85 18.89 -5.75
CA GLY A 115 -0.97 20.30 -6.12
C GLY A 115 -1.40 20.52 -7.56
N PRO A 116 -2.02 21.66 -7.88
CA PRO A 116 -2.34 22.00 -9.27
C PRO A 116 -1.07 22.06 -10.12
N GLY A 117 -1.07 21.38 -11.27
CA GLY A 117 0.06 21.37 -12.20
C GLY A 117 1.16 20.36 -11.89
N PHE A 118 1.08 19.64 -10.77
CA PHE A 118 1.95 18.49 -10.54
C PHE A 118 1.61 17.35 -11.49
N GLN A 119 2.66 16.70 -12.00
CA GLN A 119 2.54 15.46 -12.74
C GLN A 119 2.75 14.29 -11.80
N ARG A 120 2.13 13.14 -12.12
CA ARG A 120 2.32 11.91 -11.36
C ARG A 120 3.77 11.43 -11.51
N ASN A 121 4.60 11.69 -10.50
CA ASN A 121 5.99 11.24 -10.47
C ASN A 121 6.34 10.57 -9.15
N ARG A 122 7.37 9.72 -9.22
CA ARG A 122 7.99 9.07 -8.07
C ARG A 122 9.48 9.37 -8.09
N TYR A 123 9.99 9.91 -6.99
CA TYR A 123 11.40 10.18 -6.77
C TYR A 123 11.88 9.33 -5.59
N LEU A 124 13.07 8.78 -5.69
CA LEU A 124 13.67 7.98 -4.62
C LEU A 124 15.14 8.30 -4.49
N SER A 125 15.66 8.13 -3.28
CA SER A 125 17.09 8.20 -3.03
C SER A 125 17.41 7.26 -1.88
N PHE A 126 18.00 6.11 -2.18
CA PHE A 126 18.43 5.12 -1.21
C PHE A 126 19.95 5.05 -1.20
N HIS A 127 20.52 5.25 -0.02
CA HIS A 127 21.96 5.18 0.20
C HIS A 127 22.28 3.92 0.98
N PHE A 128 23.14 3.07 0.44
CA PHE A 128 23.62 1.85 1.05
C PHE A 128 25.09 2.00 1.44
N LYS A 129 25.62 1.07 2.26
CA LYS A 129 27.07 0.96 2.46
C LYS A 129 27.82 0.70 1.15
N SER A 130 27.18 0.04 0.19
CA SER A 130 27.72 -0.37 -1.10
C SER A 130 27.11 0.38 -2.29
N GLY A 131 27.01 1.71 -2.20
CA GLY A 131 26.55 2.58 -3.29
C GLY A 131 25.17 3.21 -3.04
N SER A 132 24.62 3.88 -4.04
CA SER A 132 23.29 4.51 -3.96
C SER A 132 22.38 4.06 -5.11
N LEU A 133 21.07 4.27 -4.92
CA LEU A 133 20.03 4.13 -5.91
C LEU A 133 19.19 5.40 -5.92
N GLU A 134 19.22 6.15 -7.01
CA GLU A 134 18.53 7.45 -7.14
C GLU A 134 17.47 7.46 -8.25
N ASN A 135 17.40 6.40 -9.04
CA ASN A 135 16.43 6.26 -10.11
C ASN A 135 16.03 4.79 -10.27
N ILE A 136 14.77 4.54 -10.60
CA ILE A 136 14.32 3.25 -11.09
C ILE A 136 14.15 3.38 -12.61
N PRO A 137 14.86 2.56 -13.41
CA PRO A 137 14.70 2.58 -14.85
C PRO A 137 13.24 2.28 -15.23
N ASN A 138 12.78 2.90 -16.32
CA ASN A 138 11.53 2.49 -16.95
C ASN A 138 11.74 1.11 -17.60
N VAL A 139 11.33 0.06 -16.88
CA VAL A 139 11.60 -1.34 -17.22
C VAL A 139 10.52 -1.98 -18.09
N GLY A 140 9.45 -1.24 -18.41
CA GLY A 140 8.37 -1.67 -19.30
C GLY A 140 7.04 -0.96 -18.99
N VAL A 141 5.94 -1.50 -19.50
CA VAL A 141 4.61 -0.86 -19.43
C VAL A 141 3.67 -1.52 -18.42
N ASN A 142 4.17 -2.43 -17.58
CA ASN A 142 3.34 -3.15 -16.59
C ASN A 142 2.09 -3.81 -17.21
N LYS A 143 2.25 -4.43 -18.40
CA LYS A 143 1.15 -5.04 -19.14
C LYS A 143 0.46 -6.11 -18.30
N ASN A 144 -0.87 -6.10 -18.31
CA ASN A 144 -1.74 -7.07 -17.62
C ASN A 144 -1.55 -7.09 -16.09
N ILE A 145 -1.09 -6.01 -15.46
CA ILE A 145 -0.79 -6.01 -14.01
C ILE A 145 -2.00 -6.37 -13.12
N PHE A 146 -3.20 -5.91 -13.48
CA PHE A 146 -4.44 -6.27 -12.80
C PHE A 146 -4.81 -7.75 -12.99
N LEU A 147 -4.49 -8.34 -14.15
CA LEU A 147 -4.69 -9.78 -14.37
C LEU A 147 -3.71 -10.60 -13.51
N LYS A 148 -2.47 -10.13 -13.34
CA LYS A 148 -1.51 -10.77 -12.42
C LYS A 148 -2.02 -10.78 -10.98
N ASP A 149 -2.65 -9.68 -10.54
CA ASP A 149 -3.26 -9.63 -9.21
C ASP A 149 -4.47 -10.58 -9.11
N GLN A 150 -5.35 -10.57 -10.12
CA GLN A 150 -6.46 -11.52 -10.21
C GLN A 150 -5.99 -12.98 -10.16
N ASP A 151 -4.87 -13.32 -10.79
CA ASP A 151 -4.27 -14.66 -10.72
C ASP A 151 -3.89 -15.02 -9.27
N LEU A 152 -3.34 -14.07 -8.49
CA LEU A 152 -3.05 -14.29 -7.06
C LEU A 152 -4.34 -14.54 -6.27
N PHE A 153 -5.42 -13.81 -6.56
CA PHE A 153 -6.71 -14.06 -5.94
C PHE A 153 -7.26 -15.47 -6.29
N VAL A 154 -7.17 -15.87 -7.56
CA VAL A 154 -7.57 -17.22 -8.00
C VAL A 154 -6.75 -18.31 -7.32
N GLN A 155 -5.44 -18.13 -7.15
CA GLN A 155 -4.59 -19.08 -6.41
C GLN A 155 -5.06 -19.26 -4.96
N LYS A 156 -5.48 -18.18 -4.29
CA LYS A 156 -6.06 -18.27 -2.93
C LYS A 156 -7.38 -19.04 -2.94
N LEU A 157 -8.25 -18.82 -3.92
CA LEU A 157 -9.52 -19.55 -4.06
C LEU A 157 -9.30 -21.05 -4.28
N LEU A 158 -8.25 -21.42 -5.00
CA LEU A 158 -7.88 -22.81 -5.28
C LEU A 158 -7.09 -23.46 -4.14
N GLY A 159 -6.82 -22.75 -3.04
CA GLY A 159 -6.02 -23.28 -1.93
C GLY A 159 -4.55 -23.53 -2.29
N GLN A 160 -4.02 -22.83 -3.31
CA GLN A 160 -2.66 -23.01 -3.82
C GLN A 160 -1.63 -22.12 -3.12
N VAL A 161 -2.07 -21.25 -2.22
CA VAL A 161 -1.20 -20.36 -1.42
C VAL A 161 -1.08 -20.95 -0.03
N SER A 162 0.15 -21.08 0.48
CA SER A 162 0.37 -21.66 1.81
C SER A 162 -0.13 -20.76 2.94
N GLU A 163 -0.48 -21.34 4.09
CA GLU A 163 -0.86 -20.57 5.29
C GLU A 163 0.22 -19.57 5.72
N LYS A 164 1.50 -19.93 5.53
CA LYS A 164 2.64 -19.06 5.81
C LYS A 164 2.64 -17.81 4.92
N GLU A 165 2.35 -17.98 3.63
CA GLU A 165 2.28 -16.87 2.67
C GLU A 165 1.07 -15.96 2.96
N LEU A 166 -0.09 -16.55 3.24
CA LEU A 166 -1.30 -15.81 3.65
C LEU A 166 -1.06 -15.01 4.94
N ALA A 167 -0.41 -15.62 5.95
CA ALA A 167 -0.08 -14.94 7.19
C ALA A 167 0.93 -13.81 6.99
N ALA A 168 1.93 -14.00 6.12
CA ALA A 168 2.92 -12.98 5.80
C ALA A 168 2.28 -11.77 5.08
N GLU A 169 1.34 -12.03 4.16
CA GLU A 169 0.56 -11.00 3.50
C GLU A 169 -0.31 -10.22 4.49
N ARG A 170 -1.14 -10.91 5.30
CA ARG A 170 -1.99 -10.29 6.34
C ARG A 170 -1.15 -9.42 7.28
N LYS A 171 0.01 -9.92 7.71
CA LYS A 171 0.93 -9.19 8.59
C LYS A 171 1.44 -7.90 7.93
N ARG A 172 1.82 -7.94 6.65
CA ARG A 172 2.30 -6.76 5.89
C ARG A 172 1.18 -5.72 5.78
N VAL A 173 -0.01 -6.13 5.35
CA VAL A 173 -1.18 -5.25 5.19
C VAL A 173 -1.52 -4.53 6.49
N LEU A 174 -1.69 -5.28 7.58
CA LEU A 174 -2.03 -4.71 8.88
C LEU A 174 -0.92 -3.79 9.42
N HIS A 175 0.35 -4.10 9.15
CA HIS A 175 1.45 -3.22 9.52
C HIS A 175 1.39 -1.88 8.77
N CYS A 176 1.14 -1.89 7.46
CA CYS A 176 0.98 -0.67 6.67
C CYS A 176 -0.21 0.18 7.15
N LEU A 177 -1.36 -0.45 7.45
CA LEU A 177 -2.52 0.26 8.00
C LEU A 177 -2.24 0.85 9.39
N ALA A 178 -1.52 0.13 10.25
CA ALA A 178 -1.10 0.64 11.55
C ALA A 178 -0.20 1.88 11.43
N LEU A 179 0.72 1.89 10.45
CA LEU A 179 1.55 3.05 10.14
C LEU A 179 0.70 4.21 9.61
N ALA A 180 -0.26 3.96 8.70
CA ALA A 180 -1.16 4.98 8.18
C ALA A 180 -2.00 5.63 9.29
N ASP A 181 -2.55 4.84 10.20
CA ASP A 181 -3.29 5.32 11.38
C ASP A 181 -2.41 6.15 12.32
N ALA A 182 -1.14 5.75 12.51
CA ALA A 182 -0.19 6.52 13.32
C ALA A 182 0.15 7.86 12.68
N VAL A 183 0.45 7.87 11.37
CA VAL A 183 0.72 9.09 10.60
C VAL A 183 -0.48 10.04 10.65
N GLN A 184 -1.69 9.53 10.41
CA GLN A 184 -2.90 10.34 10.45
C GLN A 184 -3.11 10.99 11.82
N ARG A 185 -2.84 10.27 12.92
CA ARG A 185 -2.91 10.85 14.28
C ARG A 185 -1.88 11.95 14.50
N CYS A 186 -0.63 11.76 14.05
CA CYS A 186 0.40 12.79 14.14
C CYS A 186 0.01 14.05 13.36
N CYS A 187 -0.40 13.91 12.09
CA CYS A 187 -0.78 15.05 11.26
C CYS A 187 -2.02 15.80 11.77
N ARG A 188 -2.92 15.14 12.51
CA ARG A 188 -4.07 15.79 13.17
C ARG A 188 -3.69 16.51 14.44
N ALA A 189 -2.70 16.01 15.18
CA ALA A 189 -2.21 16.64 16.41
C ALA A 189 -1.39 17.91 16.15
N GLU A 190 -0.84 18.07 14.94
CA GLU A 190 -0.08 19.25 14.51
C GLU A 190 -0.97 20.41 13.99
N LYS A 191 -2.30 20.24 13.94
CA LYS A 191 -3.27 21.26 13.52
C LYS A 191 -4.06 21.81 14.71
#